data_AF-K2BKS0-F1
#
_entry.id   AF-K2BKS0-F1
#
_cell.length_a   1.000
_cell.length_b   1.000
_cell.length_c   1.000
_cell.angle_alpha   90.00
_cell.angle_beta   90.00
_cell.angle_gamma   90.00
#
_symmetry.space_group_name_H-M   'P 1'
#
loop_
_entity.id
_entity.type
_entity.pdbx_description
1 polymer ?
#
loop_
_entity_poly.entity_id
_entity_poly.type
_entity_poly.pdbx_seq_one_letter_code
_entity_poly.pdbx_strand_id
1 'polypeptide(L)'
;MCEMQIKAIPESRAELQAIASAVASAQKFYHYDNIDIGDLAIYMSMNTRNAEIKDAAARLKMAYKKLIVESKTTGDAKKDSTGLAIYFPMESFNETYSTLNFAINSRWDEMVKLVLASDPVFESDEDPVEDDKK
;
A
#
# COMPACT_ATOMS: atom_id res chain seq x y z
N MET A 1 14.70 -6.99 28.47
CA MET A 1 13.78 -6.39 27.48
C MET A 1 13.64 -7.41 26.36
N CYS A 2 12.44 -7.95 26.12
CA CYS A 2 12.24 -8.91 25.02
C CYS A 2 12.46 -8.19 23.69
N GLU A 3 13.39 -8.69 22.89
CA GLU A 3 13.44 -8.40 21.46
C GLU A 3 12.13 -8.85 20.84
N MET A 4 11.31 -7.89 20.43
CA MET A 4 10.15 -8.17 19.61
C MET A 4 10.67 -8.37 18.18
N GLN A 5 11.11 -9.60 17.87
CA GLN A 5 11.43 -10.00 16.51
C GLN A 5 10.15 -9.94 15.69
N ILE A 6 9.98 -8.88 14.90
CA ILE A 6 8.98 -8.85 13.82
C ILE A 6 9.54 -9.75 12.72
N LYS A 7 9.23 -11.06 12.81
CA LYS A 7 9.52 -12.05 11.78
C LYS A 7 8.22 -12.35 11.01
N ALA A 8 7.93 -11.52 10.02
CA ALA A 8 7.33 -11.92 8.75
C ALA A 8 7.25 -10.70 7.83
N ILE A 9 8.35 -10.42 7.16
CA ILE A 9 8.22 -9.90 5.79
C ILE A 9 7.59 -11.04 4.98
N PRO A 10 6.69 -10.77 4.02
CA PRO A 10 6.28 -11.79 3.06
C PRO A 10 7.50 -12.27 2.27
N GLU A 11 8.15 -13.32 2.74
CA GLU A 11 9.29 -13.92 2.03
C GLU A 11 8.80 -14.77 0.84
N SER A 12 7.53 -15.18 0.83
CA SER A 12 6.97 -15.92 -0.28
C SER A 12 6.57 -14.99 -1.43
N ARG A 13 6.97 -15.35 -2.65
CA ARG A 13 6.58 -14.66 -3.88
C ARG A 13 5.07 -14.46 -4.00
N ALA A 14 4.27 -15.44 -3.57
CA ALA A 14 2.80 -15.35 -3.64
C ALA A 14 2.25 -14.22 -2.75
N GLU A 15 2.81 -14.02 -1.57
CA GLU A 15 2.39 -12.92 -0.68
C GLU A 15 2.90 -11.56 -1.17
N LEU A 16 4.12 -11.49 -1.72
CA LEU A 16 4.62 -10.27 -2.37
C LEU A 16 3.74 -9.88 -3.57
N GLN A 17 3.31 -10.87 -4.35
CA GLN A 17 2.38 -10.68 -5.45
C GLN A 17 0.99 -10.22 -4.98
N ALA A 18 0.48 -10.78 -3.87
CA ALA A 18 -0.78 -10.33 -3.27
C ALA A 18 -0.72 -8.86 -2.82
N ILE A 19 0.42 -8.41 -2.28
CA ILE A 19 0.65 -7.01 -1.93
C ILE A 19 0.76 -6.14 -3.17
N ALA A 20 1.44 -6.61 -4.23
CA ALA A 20 1.48 -5.88 -5.49
C ALA A 20 0.09 -5.65 -6.08
N SER A 21 -0.78 -6.68 -6.09
CA SER A 21 -2.18 -6.51 -6.51
C SER A 21 -2.93 -5.54 -5.59
N ALA A 22 -2.67 -5.56 -4.27
CA ALA A 22 -3.28 -4.59 -3.37
C ALA A 22 -2.84 -3.13 -3.64
N VAL A 23 -1.57 -2.92 -3.97
CA VAL A 23 -1.03 -1.62 -4.41
C VAL A 23 -1.64 -1.19 -5.74
N ALA A 24 -1.80 -2.13 -6.66
CA ALA A 24 -2.40 -1.90 -7.97
C ALA A 24 -3.90 -1.57 -7.86
N SER A 25 -4.62 -2.09 -6.87
CA SER A 25 -6.04 -1.77 -6.65
C SER A 25 -6.25 -0.48 -5.85
N ALA A 26 -5.39 -0.17 -4.87
CA ALA A 26 -5.56 0.99 -3.99
C ALA A 26 -5.69 2.33 -4.75
N GLN A 27 -6.49 3.25 -4.22
CA GLN A 27 -6.67 4.59 -4.77
C GLN A 27 -5.33 5.31 -4.98
N LYS A 28 -5.05 5.72 -6.22
CA LYS A 28 -3.85 6.51 -6.57
C LYS A 28 -4.14 8.01 -6.51
N PHE A 29 -3.14 8.82 -6.23
CA PHE A 29 -3.21 10.29 -6.31
C PHE A 29 -2.61 10.80 -7.64
N TYR A 30 -2.29 12.09 -7.71
CA TYR A 30 -1.78 12.73 -8.94
C TYR A 30 -0.50 12.05 -9.46
N HIS A 31 0.41 11.71 -8.56
CA HIS A 31 1.52 10.81 -8.88
C HIS A 31 1.12 9.39 -8.47
N TYR A 32 1.24 8.43 -9.39
CA TYR A 32 0.83 7.05 -9.14
C TYR A 32 1.68 6.33 -8.09
N ASP A 33 2.90 6.82 -7.88
CA ASP A 33 3.74 6.41 -6.75
C ASP A 33 3.17 6.82 -5.39
N ASN A 34 2.13 7.66 -5.35
CA ASN A 34 1.43 8.02 -4.12
C ASN A 34 0.05 7.37 -4.11
N ILE A 35 -0.12 6.37 -3.26
CA ILE A 35 -1.37 5.63 -3.08
C ILE A 35 -1.99 5.93 -1.73
N ASP A 36 -3.30 5.72 -1.59
CA ASP A 36 -4.00 5.92 -0.33
C ASP A 36 -3.73 4.76 0.63
N ILE A 37 -3.13 5.05 1.79
CA ILE A 37 -2.73 4.00 2.74
C ILE A 37 -3.92 3.35 3.45
N GLY A 38 -5.03 4.08 3.62
CA GLY A 38 -6.22 3.52 4.23
C GLY A 38 -6.94 2.56 3.30
N ASP A 39 -6.99 2.89 2.01
CA ASP A 39 -7.53 2.02 0.97
C ASP A 39 -6.62 0.82 0.69
N LEU A 40 -5.30 1.04 0.63
CA LEU A 40 -4.31 -0.04 0.57
C LEU A 40 -4.50 -1.07 1.69
N ALA A 41 -4.76 -0.64 2.93
CA ALA A 41 -4.98 -1.55 4.04
C ALA A 41 -6.23 -2.43 3.86
N ILE A 42 -7.23 -1.97 3.13
CA ILE A 42 -8.41 -2.77 2.75
C ILE A 42 -7.98 -3.89 1.80
N TYR A 43 -7.34 -3.55 0.69
CA TYR A 43 -6.91 -4.53 -0.30
C TYR A 43 -5.85 -5.50 0.22
N MET A 44 -4.90 -5.04 1.05
CA MET A 44 -3.94 -5.92 1.71
C MET A 44 -4.64 -6.99 2.55
N SER A 45 -5.72 -6.63 3.27
CA SER A 45 -6.49 -7.59 4.07
C SER A 45 -7.26 -8.60 3.21
N MET A 46 -7.67 -8.20 2.01
CA MET A 46 -8.43 -9.03 1.07
C MET A 46 -7.53 -10.02 0.31
N ASN A 47 -6.35 -9.57 -0.10
CA ASN A 47 -5.52 -10.30 -1.06
C ASN A 47 -4.52 -11.26 -0.39
N THR A 48 -4.02 -10.93 0.80
CA THR A 48 -3.05 -11.78 1.52
C THR A 48 -3.70 -13.06 2.06
N ARG A 49 -2.93 -14.16 2.12
CA ARG A 49 -3.32 -15.37 2.87
C ARG A 49 -2.60 -15.46 4.22
N ASN A 50 -1.60 -14.62 4.45
CA ASN A 50 -0.83 -14.54 5.67
C ASN A 50 -1.65 -13.87 6.80
N ALA A 51 -1.90 -14.60 7.87
CA ALA A 51 -2.66 -14.11 9.02
C ALA A 51 -2.00 -12.89 9.70
N GLU A 52 -0.68 -12.82 9.75
CA GLU A 52 0.04 -11.70 10.37
C GLU A 52 -0.10 -10.41 9.57
N ILE A 53 -0.13 -10.52 8.23
CA ILE A 53 -0.37 -9.38 7.35
C ILE A 53 -1.82 -8.89 7.50
N LYS A 54 -2.80 -9.80 7.61
CA LYS A 54 -4.20 -9.43 7.91
C LYS A 54 -4.31 -8.70 9.24
N ASP A 55 -3.65 -9.22 10.28
CA ASP A 55 -3.66 -8.61 11.60
C ASP A 55 -2.97 -7.25 11.60
N ALA A 56 -1.87 -7.09 10.86
CA ALA A 56 -1.18 -5.81 10.68
C ALA A 56 -2.06 -4.79 9.95
N ALA A 57 -2.72 -5.19 8.86
CA ALA A 57 -3.65 -4.34 8.12
C ALA A 57 -4.86 -3.94 8.98
N ALA A 58 -5.38 -4.85 9.81
CA ALA A 58 -6.45 -4.55 10.76
C ALA A 58 -5.99 -3.52 11.82
N ARG A 59 -4.78 -3.68 12.37
CA ARG A 59 -4.19 -2.70 13.31
C ARG A 59 -4.00 -1.33 12.65
N LEU A 60 -3.51 -1.30 11.42
CA LEU A 60 -3.38 -0.08 10.64
C LEU A 60 -4.74 0.61 10.46
N LYS A 61 -5.78 -0.13 10.04
CA LYS A 61 -7.15 0.42 9.92
C LYS A 61 -7.68 1.00 11.23
N MET A 62 -7.40 0.36 12.38
CA MET A 62 -7.79 0.91 13.69
C MET A 62 -7.03 2.19 14.06
N ALA A 63 -5.72 2.26 13.79
CA ALA A 63 -4.93 3.46 14.02
C ALA A 63 -5.36 4.59 13.07
N TYR A 64 -5.61 4.26 11.81
CA TYR A 64 -6.02 5.18 10.76
C TYR A 64 -7.32 5.92 11.10
N LYS A 65 -8.32 5.19 11.64
CA LYS A 65 -9.58 5.77 12.12
C LYS A 65 -9.42 6.84 13.22
N LYS A 66 -8.30 6.81 13.96
CA LYS A 66 -7.99 7.83 14.98
C LYS A 66 -7.14 8.97 14.41
N LEU A 67 -6.41 8.70 13.33
CA LEU A 67 -5.52 9.65 12.68
C LEU A 67 -6.28 10.64 11.79
N ILE A 68 -7.20 10.13 10.97
CA ILE A 68 -7.97 10.96 10.03
C ILE A 68 -9.29 11.36 10.68
N VAL A 69 -9.38 12.64 11.08
CA VAL A 69 -10.59 13.21 11.70
C VAL A 69 -11.67 13.47 10.66
N GLU A 70 -11.28 13.91 9.46
CA GLU A 70 -12.19 14.17 8.34
C GLU A 70 -11.45 14.02 7.01
N SER A 71 -12.08 13.38 6.03
CA SER A 71 -11.62 13.32 4.64
C SER A 71 -12.82 13.51 3.73
N LYS A 72 -12.68 14.38 2.73
CA LYS A 72 -13.71 14.70 1.73
C LYS A 72 -13.06 14.84 0.37
N THR A 73 -13.67 14.22 -0.63
CA THR A 73 -13.24 14.32 -2.04
C THR A 73 -14.36 14.88 -2.90
N THR A 74 -14.00 15.41 -4.07
CA THR A 74 -14.95 15.91 -5.06
C THR A 74 -14.68 15.24 -6.40
N GLY A 75 -15.75 14.84 -7.09
CA GLY A 75 -15.66 14.08 -8.34
C GLY A 75 -15.30 12.60 -8.12
N ASP A 76 -15.45 11.81 -9.18
CA ASP A 76 -15.42 10.35 -9.07
C ASP A 76 -13.99 9.78 -9.02
N ALA A 77 -13.00 10.49 -9.57
CA ALA A 77 -11.63 10.00 -9.72
C ALA A 77 -10.88 9.75 -8.40
N LYS A 78 -11.41 10.25 -7.27
CA LYS A 78 -10.85 10.11 -5.92
C LYS A 78 -11.91 9.66 -4.90
N LYS A 79 -12.97 8.99 -5.35
CA LYS A 79 -14.10 8.58 -4.50
C LYS A 79 -13.70 7.60 -3.38
N ASP A 80 -12.66 6.80 -3.61
CA ASP A 80 -12.18 5.78 -2.65
C ASP A 80 -11.04 6.30 -1.76
N SER A 81 -10.62 7.56 -1.93
CA SER A 81 -9.59 8.18 -1.10
C SER A 81 -10.05 8.29 0.35
N THR A 82 -9.25 7.74 1.26
CA THR A 82 -9.46 7.84 2.70
C THR A 82 -8.67 8.99 3.34
N GLY A 83 -7.78 9.65 2.59
CA GLY A 83 -7.27 10.98 2.91
C GLY A 83 -5.78 11.07 3.24
N LEU A 84 -5.01 9.99 3.09
CA LEU A 84 -3.56 10.01 3.36
C LEU A 84 -2.80 9.21 2.31
N ALA A 85 -1.91 9.92 1.61
CA ALA A 85 -0.98 9.33 0.68
C ALA A 85 0.18 8.63 1.38
N ILE A 86 0.65 7.53 0.79
CA ILE A 86 1.90 6.87 1.11
C ILE A 86 2.65 6.56 -0.18
N TYR A 87 3.98 6.65 -0.13
CA TYR A 87 4.84 6.39 -1.28
C TYR A 87 4.95 4.87 -1.53
N PHE A 88 4.51 4.42 -2.68
CA PHE A 88 4.72 3.07 -3.20
C PHE A 88 4.90 3.14 -4.72
N PRO A 89 6.14 3.30 -5.22
CA PRO A 89 6.42 3.31 -6.63
C PRO A 89 6.20 1.92 -7.24
N MET A 90 5.64 1.88 -8.45
CA MET A 90 5.41 0.63 -9.20
C MET A 90 6.56 0.30 -10.17
N GLU A 91 7.37 1.30 -10.54
CA GLU A 91 8.47 1.10 -11.51
C GLU A 91 9.85 1.05 -10.84
N SER A 92 10.22 2.07 -10.06
CA SER A 92 11.54 2.15 -9.46
C SER A 92 11.52 2.90 -8.12
N PHE A 93 12.35 2.43 -7.19
CA PHE A 93 12.46 3.02 -5.86
C PHE A 93 13.46 4.18 -5.83
N ASN A 94 13.05 5.33 -5.28
CA ASN A 94 13.98 6.42 -5.00
C ASN A 94 14.67 6.22 -3.63
N GLU A 95 15.97 5.91 -3.66
CA GLU A 95 16.79 5.66 -2.46
C GLU A 95 16.82 6.79 -1.44
N THR A 96 16.53 8.04 -1.85
CA THR A 96 16.40 9.17 -0.91
C THR A 96 15.28 8.94 0.09
N TYR A 97 14.24 8.18 -0.28
CA TYR A 97 13.11 7.87 0.60
C TYR A 97 13.55 7.10 1.86
N SER A 98 14.55 6.23 1.75
CA SER A 98 15.11 5.48 2.89
C SER A 98 15.78 6.38 3.95
N THR A 99 16.03 7.66 3.65
CA THR A 99 16.61 8.61 4.61
C THR A 99 15.56 9.28 5.50
N LEU A 100 14.26 9.13 5.18
CA LEU A 100 13.19 9.72 5.97
C LEU A 100 13.08 9.02 7.32
N ASN A 101 12.88 9.79 8.40
CA ASN A 101 12.59 9.22 9.72
C ASN A 101 11.41 8.24 9.69
N PHE A 102 10.40 8.52 8.87
CA PHE A 102 9.29 7.59 8.68
C PHE A 102 9.76 6.24 8.14
N ALA A 103 10.56 6.22 7.07
CA ALA A 103 11.05 4.99 6.47
C ALA A 103 11.94 4.22 7.46
N ILE A 104 12.89 4.91 8.11
CA ILE A 104 13.79 4.30 9.11
C ILE A 104 13.02 3.64 10.27
N ASN A 105 11.99 4.30 10.79
CA ASN A 105 11.25 3.80 11.96
C ASN A 105 10.17 2.77 11.61
N SER A 106 9.58 2.85 10.42
CA SER A 106 8.50 1.94 9.99
C SER A 106 9.00 0.77 9.16
N ARG A 107 10.21 0.86 8.59
CA ARG A 107 10.76 -0.05 7.58
C ARG A 107 9.91 -0.16 6.32
N TRP A 108 9.17 0.90 6.01
CA TRP A 108 8.30 0.94 4.83
C TRP A 108 9.10 0.74 3.53
N ASP A 109 10.29 1.33 3.46
CA ASP A 109 11.19 1.18 2.32
C ASP A 109 11.65 -0.26 2.10
N GLU A 110 11.91 -1.03 3.17
CA GLU A 110 12.22 -2.45 3.07
C GLU A 110 11.07 -3.20 2.37
N MET A 111 9.82 -2.98 2.82
CA MET A 111 8.64 -3.61 2.22
C MET A 111 8.49 -3.25 0.74
N VAL A 112 8.61 -1.97 0.37
CA VAL A 112 8.50 -1.53 -1.03
C VAL A 112 9.57 -2.20 -1.89
N LYS A 113 10.84 -2.18 -1.44
CA LYS A 113 11.96 -2.80 -2.15
C LYS A 113 11.76 -4.30 -2.35
N LEU A 114 11.23 -4.99 -1.35
CA LEU A 114 10.95 -6.43 -1.42
C LEU A 114 9.87 -6.77 -2.43
N VAL A 115 8.80 -5.97 -2.50
CA VAL A 115 7.76 -6.15 -3.52
C VAL A 115 8.33 -5.90 -4.91
N LEU A 116 9.08 -4.81 -5.12
CA LEU A 116 9.68 -4.51 -6.42
C LEU A 116 10.71 -5.57 -6.87
N ALA A 117 11.54 -6.07 -5.95
CA ALA A 117 12.50 -7.12 -6.23
C ALA A 117 11.87 -8.50 -6.50
N SER A 118 10.55 -8.65 -6.30
CA SER A 118 9.83 -9.90 -6.56
C SER A 118 9.44 -10.10 -8.02
N ASP A 119 9.78 -9.14 -8.90
CA ASP A 119 9.23 -9.03 -10.26
C ASP A 119 7.69 -9.09 -10.24
N PRO A 120 7.04 -8.13 -9.57
CA PRO A 120 5.61 -8.17 -9.33
C PRO A 120 4.83 -7.86 -10.60
N VAL A 121 3.64 -8.45 -10.73
CA VAL A 121 2.65 -8.03 -11.72
C VAL A 121 1.61 -7.15 -11.01
N PHE A 122 1.55 -5.85 -11.32
CA PHE A 122 0.57 -4.96 -10.71
C PHE A 122 -0.80 -5.08 -11.39
N GLU A 123 -1.52 -6.16 -11.11
CA GLU A 123 -2.90 -6.38 -11.58
C GLU A 123 -3.90 -5.72 -10.61
N SER A 124 -4.68 -4.78 -11.12
CA SER A 124 -5.82 -4.18 -10.41
C SER A 124 -7.07 -5.03 -10.59
N ASP A 125 -7.95 -5.02 -9.59
CA ASP A 125 -9.30 -5.62 -9.71
C ASP A 125 -10.24 -4.81 -10.63
N GLU A 126 -9.78 -3.64 -11.11
CA GLU A 126 -10.48 -2.80 -12.08
C GLU A 126 -9.87 -3.00 -13.49
N ASP A 127 -10.57 -3.74 -14.35
CA ASP A 127 -10.38 -3.72 -15.81
C ASP A 127 -10.91 -2.38 -16.38
N PRO A 128 -10.41 -1.91 -17.54
CA PRO A 128 -10.37 -0.49 -17.89
C PRO A 128 -11.74 0.10 -18.23
N VAL A 129 -12.04 1.27 -17.68
CA VAL A 129 -12.98 2.20 -18.33
C VAL A 129 -12.25 2.84 -19.51
N GLU A 130 -12.35 2.20 -20.68
CA GLU A 130 -12.32 2.94 -21.94
C GLU A 130 -13.55 3.87 -21.98
N ASP A 131 -13.34 5.18 -21.80
CA ASP A 131 -13.83 6.18 -22.75
C ASP A 131 -13.36 7.58 -22.36
N ASP A 132 -12.57 8.20 -23.23
CA ASP A 132 -12.90 9.52 -23.76
C ASP A 132 -11.93 9.86 -24.90
N LYS A 133 -12.30 9.41 -26.10
CA LYS A 133 -11.89 10.09 -27.33
C LYS A 133 -12.56 11.47 -27.32
N LYS A 134 -11.76 12.53 -27.26
CA LYS A 134 -12.18 13.86 -27.70
C LYS A 134 -12.13 13.97 -29.22
#